data_AF-A0A6U3BY18-F1
#
_entry.id   AF-A0A6U3BY18-F1
#
_cell.length_a   1.000
_cell.length_b   1.000
_cell.length_c   1.000
_cell.angle_alpha   90.00
_cell.angle_beta   90.00
_cell.angle_gamma   90.00
#
_symmetry.space_group_name_H-M   'P 1'
#
loop_
_entity.id
_entity.type
_entity.pdbx_description
1 polymer ?
#
loop_
_entity_poly.entity_id
_entity_poly.type
_entity_poly.pdbx_seq_one_letter_code
_entity_poly.pdbx_strand_id
1 'polypeptide(L)'
;PKGSLVHYPKHDLIVNQRVLETGFPFLDTHLPSRKDYSPVHRNFAGLPPLCVVVSEHEAVYDMSIELVNKARSDGVACTVAVWRYMCHVFSFLDAFIPEGRQSLEFTSEWIKHVRSSQSRS
;
A
#
# COMPACT_ATOMS: atom_id res chain seq x y z
N PRO A 1 7.66 -13.87 -8.36
CA PRO A 1 6.37 -13.40 -8.90
C PRO A 1 6.05 -12.06 -8.25
N LYS A 2 5.72 -11.03 -9.04
CA LYS A 2 5.33 -9.72 -8.50
C LYS A 2 3.81 -9.64 -8.51
N GLY A 3 3.24 -9.34 -7.34
CA GLY A 3 1.82 -9.34 -7.04
C GLY A 3 1.04 -8.33 -7.88
N SER A 4 -0.15 -8.70 -8.33
CA SER A 4 -0.97 -7.88 -9.22
C SER A 4 -2.43 -8.29 -9.12
N LEU A 5 -3.36 -7.35 -9.23
CA LEU A 5 -4.80 -7.62 -9.20
C LEU A 5 -5.23 -8.48 -10.39
N VAL A 6 -4.43 -8.56 -11.44
CA VAL A 6 -4.70 -9.41 -12.61
C VAL A 6 -4.32 -10.87 -12.37
N HIS A 7 -3.27 -11.13 -11.59
CA HIS A 7 -2.64 -12.45 -11.49
C HIS A 7 -2.69 -13.09 -10.10
N TYR A 8 -2.80 -12.29 -9.04
CA TYR A 8 -2.77 -12.73 -7.65
C TYR A 8 -4.09 -12.66 -6.86
N PRO A 9 -5.26 -12.26 -7.40
CA PRO A 9 -6.48 -12.17 -6.58
C PRO A 9 -7.01 -13.54 -6.13
N LYS A 10 -6.48 -14.65 -6.66
CA LYS A 10 -6.83 -16.02 -6.21
C LYS A 10 -5.96 -16.51 -5.05
N HIS A 11 -4.82 -15.87 -4.82
CA HIS A 11 -3.83 -16.29 -3.83
C HIS A 11 -3.73 -15.32 -2.65
N ASP A 12 -4.26 -14.11 -2.79
CA ASP A 12 -4.40 -13.15 -1.72
C ASP A 12 -5.59 -13.52 -0.81
N LEU A 13 -5.30 -13.72 0.48
CA LEU A 13 -6.29 -14.14 1.46
C LEU A 13 -7.33 -13.06 1.78
N ILE A 14 -7.00 -11.78 1.55
CA ILE A 14 -7.89 -10.66 1.88
C ILE A 14 -8.39 -9.98 0.61
N VAL A 15 -7.50 -9.57 -0.29
CA VAL A 15 -7.89 -8.92 -1.56
C VAL A 15 -8.10 -9.99 -2.63
N ASN A 16 -9.17 -10.75 -2.44
CA ASN A 16 -9.48 -11.87 -3.32
C ASN A 16 -10.31 -11.44 -4.55
N GLN A 17 -10.58 -12.40 -5.43
CA GLN A 17 -11.35 -12.23 -6.68
C GLN A 17 -12.68 -11.47 -6.50
N ARG A 18 -13.35 -11.56 -5.34
CA ARG A 18 -14.62 -10.85 -5.09
C ARG A 18 -14.47 -9.33 -5.10
N VAL A 19 -13.28 -8.80 -4.82
CA VAL A 19 -13.01 -7.36 -4.97
C VAL A 19 -13.19 -6.93 -6.42
N LEU A 20 -12.79 -7.78 -7.37
CA LEU A 20 -12.97 -7.52 -8.80
C LEU A 20 -14.42 -7.73 -9.25
N GLU A 21 -15.06 -8.80 -8.77
CA GLU A 21 -16.39 -9.22 -9.23
C GLU A 21 -17.52 -8.38 -8.62
N THR A 22 -17.35 -7.86 -7.41
CA THR A 22 -18.39 -7.11 -6.69
C THR A 22 -17.96 -5.70 -6.36
N GLY A 23 -16.72 -5.52 -5.88
CA GLY A 23 -16.21 -4.21 -5.46
C GLY A 23 -16.16 -3.21 -6.60
N PHE A 24 -15.48 -3.54 -7.71
CA PHE A 24 -15.39 -2.63 -8.85
C PHE A 24 -16.74 -2.31 -9.51
N PRO A 25 -17.63 -3.27 -9.79
CA PRO A 25 -18.97 -2.95 -10.30
C PRO A 25 -19.79 -2.06 -9.35
N PHE A 26 -19.67 -2.28 -8.04
CA PHE A 26 -20.27 -1.39 -7.05
C PHE A 26 -19.71 0.03 -7.15
N LEU A 27 -18.40 0.20 -7.24
CA LEU A 27 -17.79 1.53 -7.40
C LEU A 27 -18.16 2.21 -8.72
N ASP A 28 -18.18 1.45 -9.82
CA ASP A 28 -18.52 1.97 -11.15
C ASP A 28 -19.99 2.46 -11.23
N THR A 29 -20.88 2.00 -10.34
CA THR A 29 -22.27 2.49 -10.24
C THR A 29 -22.44 3.70 -9.33
N HIS A 30 -21.49 3.96 -8.43
CA HIS A 30 -21.60 5.03 -7.42
C HIS A 30 -20.60 6.16 -7.61
N LEU A 31 -19.56 5.95 -8.42
CA LEU A 31 -18.49 6.91 -8.67
C LEU A 31 -18.34 7.15 -10.18
N PRO A 32 -18.13 8.40 -10.61
CA PRO A 32 -18.18 8.78 -12.01
C PRO A 32 -17.04 8.17 -12.85
N SER A 33 -15.88 7.95 -12.25
CA SER A 33 -14.71 7.38 -12.94
C SER A 33 -13.71 6.82 -11.95
N ARG A 34 -13.03 5.74 -12.35
CA ARG A 34 -11.89 5.17 -11.62
C ARG A 34 -10.76 6.15 -11.39
N LYS A 35 -10.58 7.08 -12.32
CA LYS A 35 -9.56 8.12 -12.20
C LYS A 35 -9.84 9.09 -11.07
N ASP A 36 -11.11 9.33 -10.75
CA ASP A 36 -11.50 10.35 -9.79
C ASP A 36 -11.29 9.90 -8.34
N TYR A 37 -11.42 8.61 -8.06
CA TYR A 37 -11.21 8.07 -6.72
C TYR A 37 -9.84 7.43 -6.51
N SER A 38 -9.05 7.24 -7.56
CA SER A 38 -7.70 6.68 -7.44
C SER A 38 -6.66 7.78 -7.14
N PRO A 39 -5.95 7.73 -5.98
CA PRO A 39 -4.99 8.76 -5.61
C PRO A 39 -3.86 8.94 -6.62
N VAL A 40 -3.45 7.90 -7.35
CA VAL A 40 -2.30 7.96 -8.28
C VAL A 40 -2.48 8.99 -9.40
N HIS A 41 -3.71 9.44 -9.66
CA HIS A 41 -4.01 10.50 -10.63
C HIS A 41 -4.07 11.91 -10.02
N ARG A 42 -3.74 12.06 -8.73
CA ARG A 42 -3.70 13.35 -8.03
C ARG A 42 -2.27 13.89 -7.95
N ASN A 43 -2.14 15.18 -7.62
CA ASN A 43 -0.87 15.81 -7.33
C ASN A 43 -0.52 15.55 -5.85
N PHE A 44 0.65 14.98 -5.60
CA PHE A 44 1.13 14.66 -4.26
C PHE A 44 2.10 15.72 -3.73
N ALA A 45 2.41 16.76 -4.51
CA ALA A 45 3.29 17.84 -4.05
C ALA A 45 2.77 18.45 -2.73
N GLY A 46 3.67 18.59 -1.77
CA GLY A 46 3.38 19.14 -0.44
C GLY A 46 2.81 18.12 0.57
N LEU A 47 2.61 16.86 0.20
CA LEU A 47 2.30 15.82 1.18
C LEU A 47 3.49 15.59 2.14
N PRO A 48 3.21 15.17 3.39
CA PRO A 48 4.27 14.71 4.30
C PRO A 48 4.96 13.45 3.75
N PRO A 49 6.15 13.09 4.27
CA PRO A 49 6.79 11.83 3.91
C PRO A 49 5.84 10.64 4.07
N LEU A 50 5.91 9.70 3.14
CA LEU A 50 5.05 8.52 3.11
C LEU A 50 5.82 7.25 3.50
N CYS A 51 5.15 6.35 4.20
CA CYS A 51 5.60 4.99 4.45
C CYS A 51 4.62 4.01 3.80
N VAL A 52 5.12 3.14 2.92
CA VAL A 52 4.33 2.10 2.28
C VAL A 52 4.89 0.74 2.65
N VAL A 53 4.06 -0.10 3.24
CA VAL A 53 4.40 -1.49 3.56
C VAL A 53 3.54 -2.38 2.67
N VAL A 54 4.18 -3.31 1.96
CA VAL A 54 3.50 -4.15 0.97
C VAL A 54 4.19 -5.51 0.87
N SER A 55 3.43 -6.55 0.52
CA SER A 55 4.00 -7.84 0.12
C SER A 55 4.27 -7.90 -1.38
N GLU A 56 5.37 -8.52 -1.80
CA GLU A 56 5.63 -8.86 -3.21
C GLU A 56 4.58 -9.84 -3.76
N HIS A 57 3.84 -10.56 -2.90
CA HIS A 57 2.94 -11.65 -3.29
C HIS A 57 1.45 -11.32 -3.07
N GLU A 58 1.10 -10.06 -2.79
CA GLU A 58 -0.29 -9.61 -2.64
C GLU A 58 -0.84 -8.95 -3.91
N ALA A 59 -2.16 -8.91 -4.04
CA ALA A 59 -2.79 -8.45 -5.28
C ALA A 59 -2.56 -6.95 -5.55
N VAL A 60 -2.28 -6.14 -4.53
CA VAL A 60 -2.13 -4.68 -4.67
C VAL A 60 -0.68 -4.21 -4.76
N TYR A 61 0.28 -5.12 -4.96
CA TYR A 61 1.70 -4.77 -5.04
C TYR A 61 2.00 -3.76 -6.14
N ASP A 62 1.61 -4.04 -7.39
CA ASP A 62 1.87 -3.14 -8.52
C ASP A 62 1.29 -1.73 -8.28
N MET A 63 0.08 -1.64 -7.74
CA MET A 63 -0.56 -0.35 -7.43
C MET A 63 0.17 0.41 -6.32
N SER A 64 0.68 -0.30 -5.31
CA SER A 64 1.50 0.30 -4.25
C SER A 64 2.80 0.87 -4.81
N ILE A 65 3.45 0.15 -5.74
CA ILE A 65 4.65 0.64 -6.41
C ILE A 65 4.37 1.83 -7.33
N GLU A 66 3.25 1.81 -8.06
CA GLU A 66 2.82 2.93 -8.89
C GLU A 66 2.58 4.20 -8.06
N LEU A 67 1.87 4.07 -6.92
CA LEU A 67 1.64 5.15 -5.97
C LEU A 67 2.95 5.77 -5.46
N VAL A 68 3.91 4.93 -5.06
CA VAL A 68 5.22 5.38 -4.58
C VAL A 68 5.99 6.11 -5.68
N ASN A 69 5.99 5.57 -6.89
CA ASN A 69 6.72 6.18 -8.00
C ASN A 69 6.13 7.55 -8.34
N LYS A 70 4.80 7.68 -8.33
CA LYS A 70 4.10 8.97 -8.49
C LYS A 70 4.44 9.95 -7.37
N ALA A 71 4.44 9.50 -6.13
CA ALA A 71 4.79 10.33 -4.99
C ALA A 71 6.22 10.88 -5.09
N ARG A 72 7.18 10.02 -5.44
CA ARG A 72 8.57 10.42 -5.64
C ARG A 72 8.72 11.38 -6.81
N SER A 73 8.01 11.18 -7.92
CA SER A 73 8.06 12.12 -9.06
C SER A 73 7.50 13.50 -8.71
N ASP A 74 6.56 13.57 -7.76
CA ASP A 74 5.99 14.82 -7.26
C ASP A 74 6.81 15.46 -6.13
N GLY A 75 8.00 14.91 -5.82
CA GLY A 75 8.91 15.43 -4.80
C GLY A 75 8.62 14.99 -3.37
N VAL A 76 7.75 13.99 -3.16
CA VAL A 76 7.45 13.44 -1.83
C VAL A 76 8.47 12.38 -1.45
N ALA A 77 9.04 12.50 -0.24
CA ALA A 77 9.90 11.47 0.32
C ALA A 77 9.08 10.20 0.62
N CYS A 78 9.51 9.04 0.12
CA CYS A 78 8.81 7.77 0.34
C CYS A 78 9.76 6.67 0.81
N THR A 79 9.44 6.10 1.96
CA THR A 79 10.00 4.85 2.46
C THR A 79 9.09 3.70 2.05
N VAL A 80 9.67 2.64 1.47
CA VAL A 80 8.91 1.45 1.06
C VAL A 80 9.55 0.21 1.64
N ALA A 81 8.77 -0.58 2.38
CA ALA A 81 9.16 -1.91 2.84
C ALA A 81 8.39 -2.96 2.04
N VAL A 82 9.13 -3.83 1.36
CA VAL A 82 8.57 -4.91 0.53
C VAL A 82 8.91 -6.25 1.15
N TRP A 83 7.93 -6.95 1.71
CA TRP A 83 8.10 -8.30 2.25
C TRP A 83 7.75 -9.38 1.24
N ARG A 84 8.36 -10.56 1.40
CA ARG A 84 8.13 -11.71 0.52
C ARG A 84 7.15 -12.67 1.19
N TYR A 85 6.31 -13.30 0.39
CA TYR A 85 5.40 -14.37 0.81
C TYR A 85 4.39 -14.00 1.91
N MET A 86 4.06 -12.71 2.05
CA MET A 86 3.03 -12.25 2.98
C MET A 86 1.68 -12.04 2.26
N CYS A 87 0.57 -12.18 2.97
CA CYS A 87 -0.76 -11.80 2.46
C CYS A 87 -0.97 -10.28 2.56
N HIS A 88 -2.04 -9.78 1.95
CA HIS A 88 -2.43 -8.39 2.11
C HIS A 88 -2.68 -8.05 3.59
N VAL A 89 -2.18 -6.89 4.03
CA VAL A 89 -2.33 -6.35 5.40
C VAL A 89 -1.84 -7.34 6.48
N PHE A 90 -0.80 -8.12 6.18
CA PHE A 90 -0.19 -9.07 7.13
C PHE A 90 0.27 -8.41 8.45
N SER A 91 0.47 -7.09 8.50
CA SER A 91 0.73 -6.32 9.74
C SER A 91 -0.35 -6.52 10.82
N PHE A 92 -1.59 -6.82 10.43
CA PHE A 92 -2.69 -7.08 11.37
C PHE A 92 -2.62 -8.48 11.99
N LEU A 93 -1.71 -9.33 11.52
CA LEU A 93 -1.47 -10.67 12.03
C LEU A 93 -0.31 -10.69 13.04
N ASP A 94 -0.02 -9.57 13.72
CA ASP A 94 1.11 -9.41 14.64
C ASP A 94 1.09 -10.37 15.84
N ALA A 95 -0.09 -10.81 16.24
CA ALA A 95 -0.29 -11.82 17.27
C ALA A 95 -0.06 -13.26 16.76
N PHE A 96 -0.07 -13.48 15.44
CA PHE A 96 -0.09 -14.81 14.82
C PHE A 96 1.18 -15.15 14.06
N ILE A 97 1.82 -14.16 13.42
CA ILE A 97 3.05 -14.35 12.65
C ILE A 97 4.12 -13.32 13.05
N PRO A 98 5.40 -13.72 13.14
CA PRO A 98 6.50 -12.81 13.48
C PRO A 98 6.60 -11.60 12.53
N GLU A 99 6.35 -11.80 11.25
CA GLU A 99 6.44 -10.77 10.21
C GLU A 99 5.41 -9.66 10.39
N GLY A 100 4.23 -9.99 10.92
CA GLY A 100 3.20 -9.02 11.27
C GLY A 100 3.69 -8.06 12.35
N ARG A 101 4.31 -8.59 13.41
CA ARG A 101 4.91 -7.80 14.48
C ARG A 101 6.08 -6.95 13.96
N GLN A 102 6.98 -7.54 13.18
CA GLN A 102 8.12 -6.82 12.60
C GLN A 102 7.67 -5.66 11.70
N SER A 103 6.57 -5.82 10.96
CA SER A 103 6.00 -4.76 10.14
C SER A 103 5.44 -3.59 10.97
N LEU A 104 4.76 -3.88 12.09
CA LEU A 104 4.30 -2.84 13.02
C LEU A 104 5.47 -2.12 13.70
N GLU A 105 6.50 -2.86 14.10
CA GLU A 105 7.73 -2.29 14.68
C GLU A 105 8.44 -1.38 13.66
N PHE A 106 8.61 -1.85 12.41
CA PHE A 106 9.16 -1.05 11.32
C PHE A 106 8.39 0.27 11.13
N THR A 107 7.06 0.18 11.06
CA THR A 107 6.19 1.36 10.89
C THR A 107 6.30 2.31 12.08
N SER A 108 6.34 1.77 13.30
CA SER A 108 6.49 2.55 14.53
C SER A 108 7.82 3.29 14.60
N GLU A 109 8.91 2.63 14.24
CA GLU A 109 10.24 3.27 14.18
C GLU A 109 10.32 4.34 13.10
N TRP A 110 9.70 4.10 11.94
CA TRP A 110 9.61 5.12 10.89
C TRP A 110 8.87 6.37 11.37
N ILE A 111 7.73 6.22 12.07
CA ILE A 111 6.98 7.35 12.63
C ILE A 111 7.86 8.15 13.60
N LYS A 112 8.56 7.49 14.51
CA LYS A 112 9.47 8.15 15.47
C LYS A 112 10.58 8.92 14.72
N HIS A 113 11.17 8.31 13.71
CA HIS A 113 12.23 8.90 12.90
C HIS A 113 11.75 10.18 12.18
N VAL A 114 10.61 10.12 11.48
CA VAL A 114 10.05 11.28 10.78
C VAL A 114 9.71 12.42 11.73
N ARG A 115 9.08 12.11 12.88
CA ARG A 115 8.78 13.11 13.93
C ARG A 115 10.04 13.82 14.44
N SER A 116 11.10 13.05 14.71
CA SER A 116 12.37 13.60 15.20
C SER A 116 13.09 14.48 14.18
N SER A 117 12.87 14.23 12.88
CA SER A 117 13.47 14.99 11.80
C SER A 117 12.75 16.32 11.57
N GLN A 118 11.42 16.34 11.75
CA GLN A 118 10.60 17.55 11.66
C GLN A 118 10.75 18.49 12.86
N SER A 119 11.06 17.98 14.05
CA SER A 119 11.32 18.84 15.23
C SER A 119 12.68 19.54 15.18
N ARG A 120 13.55 19.19 14.23
CA ARG A 120 14.90 19.74 14.07
C ARG A 120 15.02 20.74 12.92
N SER A 121 13.94 20.96 12.16
CA SER A 121 13.81 21.96 11.10
C SER A 121 13.00 23.15 11.58
#